data_AF-A0A1Y3R797-F1
#
_entry.id   AF-A0A1Y3R797-F1
#
_cell.length_a   1.000
_cell.length_b   1.000
_cell.length_c   1.000
_cell.angle_alpha   90.00
_cell.angle_beta   90.00
_cell.angle_gamma   90.00
#
_symmetry.space_group_name_H-M   'P 1'
#
loop_
_entity.id
_entity.type
_entity.pdbx_description
1 polymer ?
#
loop_
_entity_poly.entity_id
_entity_poly.type
_entity_poly.pdbx_seq_one_letter_code
_entity_poly.pdbx_strand_id
1 'polypeptide(L)'
;MVVFPDVTDPTGQITQASPTVIALEPGYYLISYKVSAVFRQANYMQVTPSYNGTTHLETGIYFAVNTAGGSAAGSSFLILRAPAATTFTLTYSGSGDAVDGEINLTILKLRRAL
;
A
#
# COMPACT_ATOMS: atom_id res chain seq x y z
N MET A 1 -1.19 -6.95 -2.91
CA MET A 1 -1.30 -6.31 -4.24
C MET A 1 0.07 -6.33 -4.89
N VAL A 2 0.10 -6.42 -6.22
CA VAL A 2 1.34 -6.30 -7.00
C VAL A 2 1.63 -4.83 -7.29
N VAL A 3 2.86 -4.40 -7.09
CA VAL A 3 3.40 -3.08 -7.42
C VAL A 3 4.72 -3.26 -8.17
N PHE A 4 5.12 -2.27 -8.95
CA PHE A 4 6.40 -2.25 -9.66
C PHE A 4 7.09 -0.90 -9.40
N PRO A 5 8.43 -0.86 -9.45
CA PRO A 5 9.16 0.36 -9.13
C PRO A 5 9.15 1.26 -10.36
N ASP A 6 8.54 2.43 -10.24
CA ASP A 6 8.66 3.49 -11.26
C ASP A 6 9.99 4.25 -11.11
N VAL A 7 10.42 4.45 -9.85
CA VAL A 7 11.72 5.04 -9.50
C VAL A 7 12.42 4.12 -8.50
N THR A 8 13.67 3.77 -8.77
CA THR A 8 14.50 2.97 -7.86
C THR A 8 15.25 3.87 -6.88
N ASP A 9 15.42 3.41 -5.63
CA ASP A 9 16.23 4.12 -4.65
C ASP A 9 17.72 3.77 -4.84
N PRO A 10 18.56 4.73 -5.28
CA PRO A 10 19.98 4.48 -5.50
C PRO A 10 20.76 4.26 -4.20
N THR A 11 20.18 4.57 -3.03
CA THR A 11 20.84 4.42 -1.73
C THR A 11 20.64 3.03 -1.11
N GLY A 12 19.75 2.21 -1.67
CA GLY A 12 19.44 0.87 -1.17
C GLY A 12 18.62 0.86 0.14
N GLN A 13 18.10 2.00 0.58
CA GLN A 13 17.34 2.11 1.83
C GLN A 13 15.87 1.67 1.68
N ILE A 14 15.39 1.66 0.44
CA ILE A 14 14.08 1.17 0.00
C ILE A 14 14.33 0.25 -1.19
N THR A 15 14.08 -1.04 -1.04
CA THR A 15 14.27 -2.00 -2.14
C THR A 15 13.01 -2.81 -2.36
N GLN A 16 12.77 -3.21 -3.60
CA GLN A 16 11.66 -4.08 -3.93
C GLN A 16 12.14 -5.54 -3.90
N ALA A 17 11.85 -6.25 -2.81
CA ALA A 17 12.24 -7.64 -2.63
C ALA A 17 11.42 -8.60 -3.50
N SER A 18 10.15 -8.26 -3.76
CA SER A 18 9.28 -8.96 -4.69
C SER A 18 8.19 -8.01 -5.21
N PRO A 19 7.38 -8.43 -6.22
CA PRO A 19 6.27 -7.60 -6.69
C PRO A 19 5.24 -7.23 -5.61
N THR A 20 5.25 -7.89 -4.45
CA THR A 20 4.29 -7.63 -3.35
C THR A 20 4.95 -7.18 -2.05
N VAL A 21 6.28 -7.15 -1.97
CA VAL A 21 7.05 -6.89 -0.75
C VAL A 21 8.11 -5.83 -0.99
N ILE A 22 8.05 -4.76 -0.20
CA ILE A 22 9.06 -3.70 -0.16
C ILE A 22 9.87 -3.86 1.12
N ALA A 23 11.19 -3.90 1.00
CA ALA A 23 12.11 -3.92 2.13
C ALA A 23 12.58 -2.50 2.46
N LEU A 24 12.56 -2.18 3.75
CA LEU A 24 12.95 -0.91 4.32
C LEU A 24 14.08 -1.15 5.33
N GLU A 25 15.20 -0.47 5.14
CA GLU A 25 16.26 -0.39 6.14
C GLU A 25 15.78 0.36 7.40
N PRO A 26 16.51 0.31 8.54
CA PRO A 26 16.11 1.05 9.73
C PRO A 26 15.94 2.56 9.46
N GLY A 27 14.82 3.13 9.92
CA GLY A 27 14.53 4.55 9.77
C GLY A 27 13.07 4.94 9.96
N TYR A 28 12.75 6.19 9.62
CA TYR A 28 11.39 6.67 9.50
C TYR A 28 11.04 6.89 8.03
N TYR A 29 9.83 6.51 7.62
CA TYR A 29 9.39 6.60 6.23
C TYR A 29 8.03 7.27 6.14
N LEU A 30 7.89 8.26 5.26
CA LEU A 30 6.59 8.70 4.79
C LEU A 30 6.14 7.75 3.68
N ILE A 31 5.00 7.11 3.88
CA ILE A 31 4.38 6.22 2.90
C ILE A 31 3.04 6.82 2.53
N SER A 32 2.80 7.08 1.25
CA SER A 32 1.52 7.53 0.73
C SER A 32 1.10 6.63 -0.41
N TYR A 33 -0.19 6.30 -0.46
CA TYR A 33 -0.72 5.46 -1.51
C TYR A 33 -2.15 5.83 -1.87
N LYS A 34 -2.45 5.69 -3.15
CA LYS A 34 -3.78 5.82 -3.76
C LYS A 34 -4.09 4.52 -4.48
N VAL A 35 -5.30 4.03 -4.32
CA VAL A 35 -5.80 2.85 -5.05
C VAL A 35 -7.16 3.20 -5.66
N SER A 36 -7.36 2.80 -6.90
CA SER A 36 -8.67 2.83 -7.54
C SER A 36 -8.90 1.57 -8.36
N ALA A 37 -10.15 1.14 -8.48
CA ALA A 37 -10.55 0.03 -9.33
C ALA A 37 -12.05 0.10 -9.66
N VAL A 38 -12.49 -0.70 -10.62
CA VAL A 38 -13.89 -0.83 -11.02
C VAL A 38 -14.44 -2.17 -10.54
N PHE A 39 -15.67 -2.16 -10.04
CA PHE A 39 -16.40 -3.36 -9.67
C PHE A 39 -17.53 -3.67 -10.66
N ARG A 40 -17.48 -4.85 -11.28
CA ARG A 40 -18.54 -5.30 -12.20
C ARG A 40 -19.87 -5.64 -11.50
N GLN A 41 -19.83 -5.89 -10.20
CA GLN A 41 -20.96 -6.22 -9.34
C GLN A 41 -20.79 -5.49 -7.99
N ALA A 42 -21.82 -5.50 -7.14
CA ALA A 42 -21.68 -5.00 -5.77
C ALA A 42 -20.50 -5.68 -5.05
N ASN A 43 -19.62 -4.88 -4.45
CA ASN A 43 -18.36 -5.35 -3.88
C ASN A 43 -17.81 -4.31 -2.89
N TYR A 44 -16.78 -4.68 -2.14
CA TYR A 44 -15.98 -3.74 -1.37
C TYR A 44 -14.50 -3.87 -1.72
N MET A 45 -13.79 -2.75 -1.58
CA MET A 45 -12.34 -2.68 -1.61
C MET A 45 -11.86 -2.40 -0.19
N GLN A 46 -11.00 -3.26 0.33
CA GLN A 46 -10.21 -2.96 1.50
C GLN A 46 -8.73 -3.14 1.18
N VAL A 47 -7.95 -2.07 1.31
CA VAL A 47 -6.49 -2.10 1.16
C VAL A 47 -5.87 -1.88 2.53
N THR A 48 -5.14 -2.89 3.02
CA THR A 48 -4.58 -2.89 4.37
C THR A 48 -3.05 -2.91 4.31
N PRO A 49 -2.36 -1.90 4.88
CA PRO A 49 -0.92 -1.94 5.06
C PRO A 49 -0.52 -2.94 6.15
N SER A 50 0.64 -3.56 5.97
CA SER A 50 1.27 -4.41 6.98
C SER A 50 2.75 -4.08 7.07
N TYR A 51 3.25 -3.93 8.29
CA TYR A 51 4.65 -3.68 8.61
C TYR A 51 4.93 -4.03 10.08
N ASN A 52 6.22 -4.17 10.44
CA ASN A 52 6.64 -4.55 11.81
C ASN A 52 5.91 -5.80 12.35
N GLY A 53 5.54 -6.73 11.48
CA GLY A 53 4.85 -7.98 11.86
C GLY A 53 3.36 -7.84 12.18
N THR A 54 2.74 -6.69 11.95
CA THR A 54 1.29 -6.48 12.20
C THR A 54 0.60 -5.77 11.05
N THR A 55 -0.72 -5.99 10.95
CA THR A 55 -1.60 -5.26 10.04
C THR A 55 -2.05 -3.94 10.67
N HIS A 56 -2.29 -2.93 9.83
CA HIS A 56 -2.60 -1.56 10.24
C HIS A 56 -3.87 -1.05 9.57
N LEU A 57 -5.04 -1.42 10.12
CA LEU A 57 -6.35 -1.04 9.58
C LEU A 57 -6.64 0.46 9.69
N GLU A 58 -6.09 1.11 10.70
CA GLU A 58 -6.29 2.53 11.00
C GLU A 58 -5.76 3.47 9.92
N THR A 59 -4.86 2.98 9.07
CA THR A 59 -4.35 3.70 7.91
C THR A 59 -4.75 3.05 6.59
N GLY A 60 -5.62 2.04 6.60
CA GLY A 60 -6.11 1.38 5.40
C GLY A 60 -7.09 2.21 4.57
N ILE A 61 -7.45 1.70 3.41
CA ILE A 61 -8.51 2.25 2.54
C ILE A 61 -9.69 1.28 2.59
N TYR A 62 -10.89 1.78 2.82
CA TYR A 62 -12.14 1.02 2.69
C TYR A 62 -13.13 1.76 1.80
N PHE A 63 -13.73 1.06 0.83
CA PHE A 63 -14.78 1.60 -0.01
C PHE A 63 -15.77 0.49 -0.38
N ALA A 64 -17.06 0.69 -0.16
CA ALA A 64 -18.11 -0.25 -0.56
C ALA A 64 -18.95 0.33 -1.70
N VAL A 65 -19.20 -0.50 -2.72
CA VAL A 65 -20.08 -0.19 -3.85
C VAL A 65 -21.24 -1.18 -3.82
N ASN A 66 -22.46 -0.66 -3.79
CA ASN A 66 -23.69 -1.46 -3.71
C ASN A 66 -24.35 -1.74 -5.07
N THR A 67 -23.77 -1.27 -6.17
CA THR A 67 -24.31 -1.35 -7.53
C THR A 67 -23.26 -1.84 -8.52
N ALA A 68 -23.69 -2.53 -9.57
CA ALA A 68 -22.81 -2.96 -10.65
C ALA A 68 -22.23 -1.76 -11.41
N GLY A 69 -20.95 -1.84 -11.78
CA GLY A 69 -20.25 -0.82 -12.57
C GLY A 69 -19.72 0.37 -11.75
N GLY A 70 -19.85 0.35 -10.42
CA GLY A 70 -19.29 1.42 -9.59
C GLY A 70 -17.77 1.35 -9.49
N SER A 71 -17.16 2.52 -9.33
CA SER A 71 -15.72 2.65 -9.08
C SER A 71 -15.46 2.84 -7.60
N ALA A 72 -14.45 2.14 -7.08
CA ALA A 72 -13.92 2.35 -5.75
C ALA A 72 -12.59 3.09 -5.87
N ALA A 73 -12.43 4.16 -5.09
CA ALA A 73 -11.19 4.91 -5.04
C ALA A 73 -10.93 5.39 -3.61
N GLY A 74 -9.67 5.42 -3.23
CA GLY A 74 -9.26 5.98 -1.95
C GLY A 74 -7.77 6.22 -1.90
N SER A 75 -7.36 6.98 -0.89
CA SER A 75 -5.96 7.29 -0.63
C SER A 75 -5.71 7.38 0.86
N SER A 76 -4.51 7.04 1.27
CA SER A 76 -4.07 7.15 2.65
C SER A 76 -2.57 7.45 2.71
N PHE A 77 -2.09 7.81 3.90
CA PHE A 77 -0.68 7.96 4.19
C PHE A 77 -0.39 7.61 5.64
N LEU A 78 0.87 7.27 5.91
CA LEU A 78 1.35 6.97 7.26
C LEU A 78 2.83 7.34 7.39
N ILE A 79 3.25 7.59 8.63
CA ILE A 79 4.67 7.63 8.99
C ILE A 79 5.00 6.30 9.65
N LEU A 80 5.84 5.51 8.98
CA LEU A 80 6.32 4.23 9.47
C LEU A 80 7.62 4.43 10.25
N ARG A 81 7.71 3.85 11.45
CA ARG A 81 9.00 3.64 12.14
C ARG A 81 9.47 2.21 11.93
N ALA A 82 10.60 2.02 11.27
CA ALA A 82 11.28 0.74 11.08
C ALA A 82 12.47 0.67 12.06
N PRO A 83 12.31 0.06 13.26
CA PRO A 83 13.38 -0.02 14.26
C PRO A 83 14.53 -0.94 13.84
N ALA A 84 14.26 -1.86 12.92
CA ALA A 84 15.20 -2.78 12.29
C ALA A 84 14.77 -2.95 10.82
N ALA A 85 15.50 -3.75 10.04
CA ALA A 85 15.08 -4.11 8.68
C ALA A 85 13.64 -4.64 8.70
N THR A 86 12.77 -4.02 7.90
CA THR A 86 11.31 -4.17 7.97
C THR A 86 10.76 -4.39 6.58
N THR A 87 9.74 -5.24 6.46
CA THR A 87 8.95 -5.36 5.23
C THR A 87 7.68 -4.52 5.31
N PHE A 88 7.31 -3.94 4.19
CA PHE A 88 6.04 -3.25 3.98
C PHE A 88 5.27 -3.94 2.86
N THR A 89 3.98 -4.17 3.07
CA THR A 89 3.06 -4.73 2.07
C THR A 89 1.73 -4.00 2.08
N LEU A 90 1.02 -4.05 0.94
CA LEU A 90 -0.38 -3.66 0.82
C LEU A 90 -1.21 -4.88 0.41
N THR A 91 -2.19 -5.25 1.22
CA THR A 91 -3.08 -6.38 0.97
C THR A 91 -4.44 -5.87 0.50
N TYR A 92 -4.94 -6.38 -0.62
CA TYR A 92 -6.30 -6.13 -1.09
C TYR A 92 -7.20 -7.27 -0.59
N SER A 93 -8.38 -6.92 -0.07
CA SER A 93 -9.50 -7.83 0.13
C SER A 93 -10.79 -7.22 -0.42
N GLY A 94 -11.66 -8.09 -0.91
CA GLY A 94 -12.98 -7.76 -1.42
C GLY A 94 -13.86 -9.00 -1.46
N SER A 95 -15.16 -8.83 -1.71
CA SER A 95 -16.08 -9.96 -1.93
C SER A 95 -15.99 -10.52 -3.36
N GLY A 96 -15.11 -9.97 -4.20
CA GLY A 96 -14.77 -10.45 -5.53
C GLY A 96 -13.64 -9.63 -6.16
N ASP A 97 -13.22 -10.02 -7.36
CA ASP A 97 -12.14 -9.34 -8.07
C ASP A 97 -12.59 -7.98 -8.63
N ALA A 98 -11.73 -6.98 -8.42
CA ALA A 98 -11.83 -5.70 -9.11
C ALA A 98 -11.15 -5.77 -10.49
N VAL A 99 -11.52 -4.87 -11.39
CA VAL A 99 -10.86 -4.70 -12.68
C VAL A 99 -10.36 -3.28 -12.85
N ASP A 100 -9.49 -3.07 -13.85
CA ASP A 100 -8.93 -1.75 -14.18
C ASP A 100 -8.31 -1.07 -12.95
N GLY A 101 -7.61 -1.89 -12.15
CA GLY A 101 -6.98 -1.47 -10.91
C GLY A 101 -5.76 -0.60 -11.17
N GLU A 102 -5.68 0.51 -10.45
CA GLU A 102 -4.55 1.42 -10.45
C GLU A 102 -4.05 1.61 -9.01
N ILE A 103 -2.73 1.67 -8.85
CA ILE A 103 -2.09 2.02 -7.59
C ILE A 103 -0.98 3.03 -7.84
N ASN A 104 -0.91 4.06 -6.99
CA ASN A 104 0.27 4.90 -6.86
C ASN A 104 0.79 4.72 -5.44
N LEU A 105 2.06 4.37 -5.29
CA LEU A 105 2.72 4.19 -4.00
C LEU A 105 4.00 5.02 -3.98
N THR A 106 4.09 5.96 -3.05
CA THR A 106 5.28 6.78 -2.82
C THR A 106 5.84 6.47 -1.44
N ILE A 107 7.14 6.22 -1.37
CA ILE A 107 7.86 5.98 -0.12
C ILE A 107 9.07 6.92 -0.08
N LEU A 108 9.20 7.68 1.01
CA LEU A 108 10.33 8.56 1.24
C LEU A 108 10.95 8.29 2.61
N LYS A 109 12.26 8.00 2.65
CA LYS A 109 13.00 7.96 3.91
C LYS A 109 13.15 9.37 4.48
N LEU A 110 12.69 9.55 5.71
CA LEU A 110 12.77 10.82 6.43
C LEU A 110 14.15 10.97 7.08
N ARG A 111 14.70 12.18 7.03
CA ARG A 111 15.96 12.53 7.69
C ARG A 111 15.73 12.75 9.19
N ARG A 112 15.65 11.64 9.94
CA ARG A 112 15.41 11.63 11.39
C ARG A 112 16.18 10.50 12.05
N ALA A 113 16.75 10.75 13.24
CA ALA A 113 17.38 9.71 14.06
C ALA A 113 16.34 8.73 14.64
N LEU A 114 16.74 7.46 14.78
CA LEU A 114 15.88 6.36 15.25
C LEU A 114 15.61 6.33 16.75
#